data_AF-C6WBE7-F1
#
_entry.id   AF-C6WBE7-F1
#
_cell.length_a   1.000
_cell.length_b   1.000
_cell.length_c   1.000
_cell.angle_alpha   90.00
_cell.angle_beta   90.00
_cell.angle_gamma   90.00
#
_symmetry.space_group_name_H-M   'P 1'
#
loop_
_entity.id
_entity.type
_entity.pdbx_description
1 polymer ?
#
loop_
_entity_poly.entity_id
_entity_poly.type
_entity_poly.pdbx_seq_one_letter_code
_entity_poly.pdbx_strand_id
1 'polypeptide(L)'
;MASAHAADSPDDLPSTSVDDELIGLDPDDPETRAFAAHLDRMRREHPTYTVEGSLAGVSDFADSANRAGGLRRQGAVLIVVLILLGAGAGVWYSLGDIIATLFD
;
A
#
# COMPACT_ATOMS: atom_id res chain seq x y z
N MET A 1 -6.26 44.16 13.24
CA MET A 1 -5.63 42.96 13.83
C MET A 1 -6.74 41.91 13.94
N ALA A 2 -6.97 41.10 12.90
CA ALA A 2 -6.21 39.90 12.50
C ALA A 2 -6.63 38.68 13.33
N SER A 3 -7.63 37.96 12.82
CA SER A 3 -7.93 36.58 13.19
C SER A 3 -8.75 35.91 12.07
N ALA A 4 -8.11 35.79 10.90
CA ALA A 4 -8.47 34.80 9.90
C ALA A 4 -7.39 33.71 9.94
N HIS A 5 -7.48 32.84 10.95
CA HIS A 5 -6.74 31.58 10.95
C HIS A 5 -7.75 30.50 10.54
N ALA A 6 -8.13 30.55 9.26
CA ALA A 6 -8.75 29.40 8.62
C ALA A 6 -7.67 28.33 8.55
N ALA A 7 -7.91 27.23 9.25
CA ALA A 7 -7.10 26.04 9.19
C ALA A 7 -6.98 25.62 7.72
N ASP A 8 -5.77 25.73 7.19
CA ASP A 8 -5.35 25.06 5.97
C ASP A 8 -5.24 23.58 6.33
N SER A 9 -6.37 22.87 6.28
CA SER A 9 -6.42 21.42 6.42
C SER A 9 -5.89 20.81 5.11
N PRO A 10 -4.79 20.06 5.10
CA PRO A 10 -4.19 19.53 3.87
C PRO A 10 -5.01 18.42 3.19
N ASP A 11 -6.23 18.13 3.65
CA ASP A 11 -7.06 17.01 3.22
C ASP A 11 -8.19 17.39 2.25
N ASP A 12 -8.36 18.67 1.91
CA ASP A 12 -9.34 19.17 0.93
C ASP A 12 -8.68 19.47 -0.43
N LEU A 13 -7.77 18.60 -0.89
CA LEU A 13 -7.48 18.56 -2.32
C LEU A 13 -8.74 17.98 -2.99
N PRO A 14 -9.47 18.75 -3.83
CA PRO A 14 -10.60 18.19 -4.55
C PRO A 14 -10.05 16.98 -5.30
N SER A 15 -10.65 15.81 -5.08
CA SER A 15 -10.40 14.64 -5.89
C SER A 15 -10.81 15.03 -7.32
N THR A 16 -9.88 15.58 -8.10
CA THR A 16 -10.11 16.06 -9.46
C THR A 16 -10.86 14.96 -10.17
N SER A 17 -12.12 15.17 -10.53
CA SER A 17 -12.93 14.12 -11.15
C SER A 17 -12.36 13.80 -12.54
N VAL A 18 -12.68 12.64 -13.12
CA VAL A 18 -12.24 12.36 -14.51
C VAL A 18 -12.83 13.44 -15.43
N ASP A 19 -14.03 13.91 -15.10
CA ASP A 19 -14.72 14.98 -15.81
C ASP A 19 -13.98 16.33 -15.76
N ASP A 20 -13.29 16.64 -14.66
CA ASP A 20 -12.46 17.85 -14.57
C ASP A 20 -11.20 17.77 -15.45
N GLU A 21 -10.64 16.57 -15.65
CA GLU A 21 -9.49 16.36 -16.55
C GLU A 21 -9.90 16.36 -18.03
N LEU A 22 -11.17 16.10 -18.33
CA LEU A 22 -11.75 16.12 -19.67
C LEU A 22 -12.38 17.47 -20.06
N ILE A 23 -12.26 18.49 -19.20
CA ILE A 23 -12.88 19.78 -19.42
C ILE A 23 -12.28 20.48 -20.66
N GLY A 24 -13.13 20.81 -21.63
CA GLY A 24 -12.73 21.45 -22.89
C GLY A 24 -12.36 20.48 -24.03
N LEU A 25 -12.44 19.17 -23.80
CA LEU A 25 -12.39 18.15 -24.86
C LEU A 25 -13.81 17.83 -25.37
N ASP A 26 -13.92 17.41 -26.63
CA ASP A 26 -15.20 17.03 -27.23
C ASP A 26 -15.60 15.63 -26.72
N PRO A 27 -16.72 15.48 -25.98
CA PRO A 27 -17.14 14.20 -25.44
C PRO A 27 -17.54 13.18 -26.53
N ASP A 28 -17.90 13.64 -27.73
CA ASP A 28 -18.30 12.77 -28.84
C ASP A 28 -17.12 12.31 -29.70
N ASP A 29 -15.93 12.87 -29.47
CA ASP A 29 -14.72 12.51 -30.19
C ASP A 29 -14.21 11.11 -29.75
N PRO A 30 -13.95 10.18 -30.70
CA PRO A 30 -13.44 8.85 -30.39
C PRO A 30 -12.12 8.86 -29.61
N GLU A 31 -11.23 9.84 -29.81
CA GLU A 31 -9.95 9.91 -29.09
C GLU A 31 -10.17 10.33 -27.62
N THR A 32 -11.03 11.31 -27.38
CA THR A 32 -11.42 11.76 -26.03
C THR A 32 -12.04 10.62 -25.21
N ARG A 33 -12.89 9.77 -25.81
CA ARG A 33 -13.44 8.58 -25.13
C ARG A 33 -12.38 7.53 -24.80
N ALA A 34 -11.40 7.33 -25.68
CA ALA A 34 -10.29 6.41 -25.43
C ALA A 34 -9.41 6.90 -24.27
N PHE A 35 -9.20 8.21 -24.19
CA PHE A 35 -8.46 8.85 -23.10
C PHE A 35 -9.23 8.78 -21.77
N ALA A 36 -10.53 9.07 -21.77
CA ALA A 36 -11.40 8.90 -20.60
C ALA A 36 -11.35 7.47 -20.05
N ALA A 37 -11.48 6.46 -20.94
CA ALA A 37 -11.40 5.05 -20.56
C ALA A 37 -10.00 4.62 -20.09
N HIS A 38 -8.95 5.35 -20.47
CA HIS A 38 -7.59 5.13 -20.01
C HIS A 38 -7.34 5.76 -18.64
N LEU A 39 -7.76 7.01 -18.43
CA LEU A 39 -7.74 7.70 -17.13
C LEU A 39 -8.51 6.92 -16.06
N ASP A 40 -9.70 6.45 -16.43
CA ASP A 40 -10.56 5.64 -15.56
C ASP A 40 -9.91 4.28 -15.19
N ARG A 41 -9.06 3.71 -16.06
CA ARG A 41 -8.25 2.53 -15.74
C ARG A 41 -7.10 2.87 -14.79
N MET A 42 -6.35 3.93 -15.07
CA MET A 42 -5.23 4.37 -14.22
C MET A 42 -5.68 4.77 -12.81
N ARG A 43 -6.86 5.38 -12.65
CA ARG A 43 -7.39 5.74 -11.33
C ARG A 43 -7.88 4.55 -10.51
N ARG A 44 -8.41 3.51 -11.17
CA ARG A 44 -8.78 2.26 -10.47
C ARG A 44 -7.54 1.46 -10.04
N GLU A 45 -6.48 1.54 -10.82
CA GLU A 45 -5.18 0.93 -10.51
C GLU A 45 -4.38 1.88 -9.61
N HIS A 46 -4.84 2.05 -8.36
CA HIS A 46 -4.15 2.91 -7.40
C HIS A 46 -2.69 2.46 -7.26
N PRO A 47 -1.71 3.35 -7.51
CA PRO A 47 -0.31 2.97 -7.58
C PRO A 47 0.18 2.48 -6.21
N THR A 48 0.49 1.19 -6.09
CA THR A 48 0.96 0.54 -4.85
C THR A 48 2.43 0.85 -4.52
N TYR A 49 3.06 1.74 -5.30
CA TYR A 49 4.50 2.00 -5.24
C TYR A 49 4.90 3.13 -4.27
N THR A 50 3.93 3.81 -3.65
CA THR A 50 4.19 4.79 -2.59
C THR A 50 4.19 4.11 -1.22
N VAL A 51 5.02 4.61 -0.31
CA VAL A 51 5.26 4.03 1.03
C VAL A 51 3.98 3.97 1.87
N GLU A 52 3.04 4.88 1.61
CA GLU A 52 1.70 4.95 2.22
C GLU A 52 0.78 3.82 1.73
N GLY A 53 0.88 3.43 0.45
CA GLY A 53 0.18 2.26 -0.10
C GLY A 53 0.69 0.93 0.46
N SER A 54 1.95 0.87 0.87
CA SER A 54 2.50 -0.31 1.57
C SER A 54 1.89 -0.47 2.97
N LEU A 55 1.59 0.62 3.69
CA LEU A 55 0.94 0.56 5.01
C LEU A 55 -0.55 0.17 4.91
N ALA A 56 -1.27 0.76 3.96
CA ALA A 56 -2.67 0.40 3.68
C ALA A 56 -2.77 -1.06 3.19
N GLY A 57 -1.81 -1.50 2.36
CA GLY A 57 -1.68 -2.88 1.92
C GLY A 57 -1.46 -3.85 3.08
N VAL A 58 -0.71 -3.47 4.12
CA VAL A 58 -0.48 -4.31 5.31
C VAL A 58 -1.73 -4.41 6.19
N SER A 59 -2.49 -3.33 6.38
CA SER A 59 -3.76 -3.39 7.14
C SER A 59 -4.82 -4.20 6.41
N ASP A 60 -4.95 -4.02 5.10
CA ASP A 60 -5.88 -4.80 4.29
C ASP A 60 -5.44 -6.27 4.18
N PHE A 61 -4.13 -6.56 4.21
CA PHE A 61 -3.63 -7.93 4.34
C PHE A 61 -3.98 -8.51 5.71
N ALA A 62 -3.88 -7.74 6.79
CA ALA A 62 -4.22 -8.21 8.14
C ALA A 62 -5.71 -8.51 8.29
N ASP A 63 -6.58 -7.66 7.73
CA ASP A 63 -8.04 -7.84 7.79
C ASP A 63 -8.55 -8.90 6.79
N SER A 64 -8.00 -8.95 5.57
CA SER A 64 -8.34 -10.01 4.59
C SER A 64 -7.77 -11.37 5.01
N ALA A 65 -6.55 -11.39 5.55
CA ALA A 65 -6.02 -12.50 6.32
C ALA A 65 -6.53 -12.46 7.76
N ASN A 66 -7.75 -11.98 8.03
CA ASN A 66 -8.57 -12.43 9.13
C ASN A 66 -9.90 -13.03 8.61
N ARG A 67 -10.41 -12.50 7.48
CA ARG A 67 -11.69 -12.87 6.88
C ARG A 67 -11.67 -14.04 5.89
N ALA A 68 -10.55 -14.34 5.22
CA ALA A 68 -10.42 -15.48 4.30
C ALA A 68 -10.15 -16.78 5.09
N GLY A 69 -11.12 -17.68 5.13
CA GLY A 69 -11.27 -18.69 6.18
C GLY A 69 -10.44 -19.99 6.10
N GLY A 70 -10.46 -20.69 7.26
CA GLY A 70 -10.49 -22.15 7.36
C GLY A 70 -9.16 -22.84 7.68
N LEU A 71 -8.63 -23.58 6.70
CA LEU A 71 -7.47 -24.49 6.89
C LEU A 71 -6.25 -24.11 6.05
N ARG A 72 -6.43 -23.60 4.82
CA ARG A 72 -5.30 -23.25 3.93
C ARG A 72 -4.50 -22.06 4.45
N ARG A 73 -5.17 -21.10 5.09
CA ARG A 73 -4.50 -19.95 5.71
C ARG A 73 -3.71 -20.33 6.96
N GLN A 74 -4.17 -21.30 7.75
CA GLN A 74 -3.39 -21.83 8.87
C GLN A 74 -2.09 -22.48 8.38
N GLY A 75 -2.13 -23.22 7.26
CA GLY A 75 -0.94 -23.78 6.63
C GLY A 75 0.04 -22.70 6.16
N ALA A 76 -0.45 -21.67 5.46
CA ALA A 76 0.39 -20.56 5.01
C ALA A 76 1.00 -19.78 6.19
N VAL A 77 0.21 -19.47 7.21
CA VAL A 77 0.68 -18.79 8.43
C VAL A 77 1.72 -19.65 9.15
N LEU A 78 1.48 -20.95 9.29
CA LEU A 78 2.44 -21.87 9.90
C LEU A 78 3.78 -21.89 9.14
N ILE A 79 3.75 -21.94 7.81
CA ILE A 79 4.96 -21.91 6.98
C ILE A 79 5.71 -20.59 7.20
N VAL A 80 5.01 -19.45 7.15
CA VAL A 80 5.62 -18.14 7.38
C VAL A 80 6.25 -18.07 8.78
N VAL A 81 5.53 -18.52 9.81
CA VAL A 81 6.05 -18.57 11.19
C VAL A 81 7.29 -19.46 11.29
N LEU A 82 7.30 -20.62 10.63
CA LEU A 82 8.46 -21.51 10.60
C LEU A 82 9.67 -20.88 9.90
N ILE A 83 9.46 -20.18 8.78
CA ILE A 83 10.51 -19.44 8.07
C ILE A 83 11.09 -18.35 8.97
N LEU A 84 10.22 -17.56 9.61
CA LEU A 84 10.64 -16.48 10.52
C LEU A 84 11.40 -17.02 11.74
N LEU A 85 10.96 -18.15 12.31
CA LEU A 85 11.68 -18.84 13.39
C LEU A 85 13.06 -19.31 12.94
N GLY A 86 13.16 -19.94 11.76
CA GLY A 86 14.43 -20.39 11.21
C GLY A 86 15.40 -19.24 10.96
N ALA A 87 14.91 -18.16 10.34
CA ALA A 87 15.69 -16.95 10.09
C ALA A 87 16.15 -16.31 11.40
N GLY A 88 15.24 -16.14 12.37
CA GLY A 88 15.56 -15.56 13.68
C GLY A 88 16.58 -16.39 14.46
N ALA A 89 16.43 -17.73 14.45
CA ALA A 89 17.41 -18.63 15.05
C ALA A 89 18.78 -18.52 14.36
N GLY A 90 18.80 -18.46 13.02
CA GLY A 90 20.03 -18.28 12.25
C GLY A 90 20.75 -16.98 12.61
N VAL A 91 20.01 -15.88 12.73
CA VAL A 91 20.54 -14.58 13.19
C VAL A 91 21.09 -14.70 14.61
N TRP A 92 20.35 -15.34 15.53
CA TRP A 92 20.79 -15.52 16.92
C TRP A 92 22.09 -16.32 17.04
N TYR A 93 22.19 -17.44 16.31
CA TYR A 93 23.41 -18.25 16.28
C TYR A 93 24.59 -17.49 15.67
N SER A 94 24.37 -16.82 14.53
CA SER A 94 25.41 -16.04 13.87
C SER A 94 25.90 -14.91 14.77
N LEU A 95 24.99 -14.22 15.45
CA LEU A 95 25.33 -13.14 16.37
C LEU A 95 26.10 -13.67 17.59
N GLY A 96 25.68 -14.81 18.14
CA GLY A 96 26.38 -15.48 19.24
C GLY A 96 27.81 -15.89 18.87
N ASP A 97 28.01 -16.41 17.66
CA ASP A 97 29.31 -16.83 17.15
C ASP A 97 30.27 -15.63 16.95
N ILE A 98 29.75 -14.53 16.38
CA ILE A 98 30.50 -13.28 16.23
C ILE A 98 30.88 -12.71 17.60
N ILE A 99 29.94 -12.70 18.55
CA ILE A 99 30.19 -12.21 19.91
C ILE A 99 31.24 -13.10 20.60
N ALA A 100 31.10 -14.42 20.54
CA ALA A 100 32.06 -15.35 21.14
C ALA A 100 33.47 -15.14 20.57
N THR A 101 33.59 -15.02 19.25
CA THR A 101 34.87 -14.74 18.56
C THR A 101 35.48 -13.40 18.97
N LEU A 102 34.68 -12.40 19.31
CA LEU A 102 35.17 -11.09 19.73
C LEU A 102 35.71 -11.09 21.17
N PHE A 103 35.21 -11.99 22.01
CA PHE A 103 35.56 -12.08 23.43
C PHE A 103 36.58 -13.20 23.76
N ASP A 104 36.99 -13.97 22.76
CA ASP A 104 38.08 -14.96 22.81
C ASP A 104 39.39 -14.34 22.28
#